data_AF-A0A960JLE6-F1
#
_entry.id   AF-A0A960JLE6-F1
#
_cell.length_a   1.000
_cell.length_b   1.000
_cell.length_c   1.000
_cell.angle_alpha   90.00
_cell.angle_beta   90.00
_cell.angle_gamma   90.00
#
_symmetry.space_group_name_H-M   'P 1'
#
loop_
_entity.id
_entity.type
_entity.pdbx_description
1 polymer ?
#
loop_
_entity_poly.entity_id
_entity_poly.type
_entity_poly.pdbx_seq_one_letter_code
_entity_poly.pdbx_strand_id
1 'polypeptide(L)'
;RERVGDEAHVDAGEFQVKLTPIVAPTVEAMEEVEAFGVTEVITAPWYFYGDDPNDPAAQDDSVARFGEEVIGPMARRTPEAS
;
A
#
# COMPACT_ATOMS: atom_id res chain seq x y z
N ARG A 1 15.71 -9.09 -9.46
CA ARG A 1 14.70 -8.12 -8.96
C ARG A 1 13.66 -8.02 -10.05
N GLU A 2 12.53 -8.69 -9.86
CA GLU A 2 11.43 -8.69 -10.82
C GLU A 2 10.74 -7.32 -10.78
N ARG A 3 10.48 -6.73 -11.95
CA ARG A 3 9.82 -5.43 -12.08
C ARG A 3 8.32 -5.66 -12.04
N VAL A 4 7.72 -5.53 -10.85
CA VAL A 4 6.26 -5.45 -10.72
C VAL A 4 5.86 -4.00 -10.97
N GLY A 5 5.43 -3.69 -12.20
CA GLY A 5 4.78 -2.42 -12.55
C GLY A 5 3.27 -2.63 -12.71
N ASP A 6 2.52 -1.59 -13.10
CA ASP A 6 1.04 -1.66 -13.23
C ASP A 6 0.52 -2.77 -14.15
N GLU A 7 1.35 -3.27 -15.07
CA GLU A 7 1.02 -4.37 -15.99
C GLU A 7 1.34 -5.76 -15.45
N ALA A 8 1.97 -5.87 -14.27
CA ALA A 8 2.32 -7.15 -13.69
C ALA A 8 1.05 -7.90 -13.27
N HIS A 9 0.66 -8.88 -14.07
CA HIS A 9 -0.35 -9.87 -13.71
C HIS A 9 0.29 -10.94 -12.82
N VAL A 10 -0.24 -11.11 -11.62
CA VAL A 10 -0.04 -12.32 -10.82
C VAL A 10 -0.87 -13.46 -11.43
N ASP A 11 -0.41 -14.69 -11.27
CA ASP A 11 -0.96 -15.88 -11.93
C ASP A 11 -2.48 -16.03 -11.72
N ALA A 12 -3.23 -16.38 -12.77
CA ALA A 12 -4.70 -16.33 -12.82
C ALA A 12 -5.42 -17.44 -12.02
N GLY A 13 -4.72 -18.07 -11.07
CA GLY A 13 -5.21 -19.20 -10.28
C GLY A 13 -6.17 -18.82 -9.15
N GLU A 14 -6.17 -17.55 -8.71
CA GLU A 14 -6.94 -17.07 -7.56
C GLU A 14 -7.68 -15.76 -7.88
N PHE A 15 -8.84 -15.55 -7.23
CA PHE A 15 -9.61 -14.31 -7.35
C PHE A 15 -8.86 -13.16 -6.66
N GLN A 16 -8.70 -12.03 -7.35
CA GLN A 16 -7.97 -10.86 -6.85
C GLN A 16 -8.84 -9.61 -6.88
N VAL A 17 -8.66 -8.75 -5.88
CA VAL A 17 -9.32 -7.44 -5.78
C VAL A 17 -8.26 -6.36 -5.64
N LYS A 18 -8.17 -5.50 -6.65
CA LYS A 18 -7.34 -4.30 -6.66
C LYS A 18 -8.23 -3.08 -6.41
N LEU A 19 -7.81 -2.20 -5.50
CA LEU A 19 -8.58 -0.99 -5.19
C LEU A 19 -7.70 0.22 -4.88
N THR A 20 -8.33 1.40 -4.95
CA THR A 20 -7.75 2.70 -4.57
C THR A 20 -8.45 3.22 -3.31
N PRO A 21 -8.01 2.81 -2.10
CA PRO A 21 -8.71 3.17 -0.88
C PRO A 21 -8.36 4.60 -0.49
N ILE A 22 -9.35 5.33 0.04
CA ILE A 22 -9.11 6.61 0.69
C ILE A 22 -9.07 6.33 2.20
N VAL A 23 -7.94 5.82 2.68
CA VAL A 23 -7.71 5.50 4.09
C VAL A 23 -6.40 6.10 4.55
N ALA A 24 -6.29 6.39 5.84
CA ALA A 24 -5.08 6.94 6.43
C ALA A 24 -3.89 5.97 6.24
N PRO A 25 -2.65 6.49 6.10
CA PRO A 25 -1.45 5.69 5.93
C PRO A 25 -1.00 5.13 7.29
N THR A 26 -1.81 4.26 7.89
CA THR A 26 -1.46 3.54 9.11
C THR A 26 -1.49 2.05 8.89
N VAL A 27 -0.80 1.33 9.77
CA VAL A 27 -0.78 -0.13 9.81
C VAL A 27 -2.20 -0.68 9.99
N GLU A 28 -2.94 -0.14 10.95
CA GLU A 28 -4.28 -0.60 11.32
C GLU A 28 -5.27 -0.42 10.16
N ALA A 29 -5.20 0.70 9.46
CA ALA A 29 -6.06 0.95 8.29
C ALA A 29 -5.78 -0.04 7.15
N MET A 30 -4.51 -0.42 6.93
CA MET A 30 -4.15 -1.40 5.90
C MET A 30 -4.50 -2.83 6.32
N GLU A 31 -4.47 -3.16 7.62
CA GLU A 31 -4.98 -4.43 8.16
C GLU A 31 -6.49 -4.58 7.94
N GLU A 32 -7.26 -3.49 8.13
CA GLU A 32 -8.69 -3.50 7.83
C GLU A 32 -8.96 -3.73 6.34
N VAL A 33 -8.16 -3.12 5.45
CA VAL A 33 -8.25 -3.34 4.00
C VAL A 33 -7.92 -4.79 3.64
N GLU A 34 -6.84 -5.35 4.20
CA GLU A 34 -6.45 -6.75 4.03
C GLU A 34 -7.56 -7.71 4.49
N ALA A 35 -8.20 -7.44 5.63
CA ALA A 35 -9.29 -8.25 6.17
C ALA A 35 -10.53 -8.34 5.26
N PHE A 36 -10.70 -7.40 4.31
CA PHE A 36 -11.73 -7.48 3.27
C PHE A 36 -11.36 -8.36 2.07
N GLY A 37 -10.20 -9.03 2.09
CA GLY A 37 -9.72 -9.89 1.01
C GLY A 37 -9.06 -9.11 -0.13
N VAL A 38 -8.57 -7.91 0.17
CA VAL A 38 -7.93 -7.02 -0.80
C VAL A 38 -6.48 -7.43 -0.94
N THR A 39 -6.07 -7.76 -2.16
CA THR A 39 -4.72 -8.27 -2.43
C THR A 39 -3.77 -7.19 -2.93
N GLU A 40 -4.31 -6.10 -3.49
CA GLU A 40 -3.53 -4.98 -4.02
C GLU A 40 -4.17 -3.63 -3.73
N VAL A 41 -3.32 -2.67 -3.34
CA VAL A 41 -3.71 -1.29 -3.03
C VAL A 41 -2.89 -0.32 -3.89
N ILE A 42 -3.58 0.56 -4.61
CA ILE A 42 -2.97 1.77 -5.20
C ILE A 42 -3.32 2.92 -4.26
N THR A 43 -2.32 3.61 -3.71
CA THR A 43 -2.55 4.73 -2.78
C THR A 43 -1.65 5.92 -3.08
N ALA A 44 -2.11 7.10 -2.69
CA ALA A 44 -1.42 8.38 -2.78
C ALA A 44 -1.21 8.92 -1.35
N PRO A 45 -0.10 8.58 -0.67
CA PRO A 45 0.06 8.86 0.75
C PRO A 45 0.17 10.36 1.08
N TRP A 46 0.59 11.18 0.12
CA TRP A 46 0.78 12.64 0.30
C TRP A 46 -0.50 13.40 0.65
N TYR A 47 -1.69 12.86 0.37
CA TYR A 47 -2.95 13.48 0.83
C TYR A 47 -3.16 13.41 2.35
N PHE A 48 -2.35 12.64 3.07
CA PHE A 48 -2.55 12.37 4.50
C PHE A 48 -1.44 12.91 5.41
N TYR A 49 -0.29 13.28 4.86
CA TYR A 49 0.86 13.74 5.66
C TYR A 49 0.89 15.25 5.94
N GLY A 50 -0.04 16.02 5.36
CA GLY A 50 -0.31 17.41 5.74
C GLY A 50 0.48 18.48 5.00
N ASP A 51 1.42 18.10 4.13
CA ASP A 51 2.15 18.99 3.22
C ASP A 51 1.32 19.31 1.95
N ASP A 52 1.82 20.19 1.08
CA ASP A 52 1.17 20.47 -0.21
C ASP A 52 1.16 19.22 -1.10
N PRO A 53 -0.02 18.64 -1.42
CA PRO A 53 -0.10 17.41 -2.20
C PRO A 53 0.33 17.60 -3.67
N ASN A 54 0.55 18.82 -4.13
CA ASN A 54 1.02 19.12 -5.49
C ASN A 54 2.51 19.40 -5.56
N ASP A 55 3.22 19.46 -4.43
CA ASP A 55 4.68 19.60 -4.41
C ASP A 55 5.33 18.22 -4.66
N PRO A 56 6.09 18.03 -5.76
CA PRO A 56 6.75 16.76 -6.04
C PRO A 56 7.69 16.29 -4.93
N ALA A 57 8.36 17.22 -4.23
CA ALA A 57 9.24 16.84 -3.12
C ALA A 57 8.43 16.26 -1.94
N ALA A 58 7.28 16.88 -1.62
CA ALA A 58 6.38 16.36 -0.60
C ALA A 58 5.78 15.00 -0.98
N GLN A 59 5.52 14.76 -2.27
CA GLN A 59 5.09 13.45 -2.76
C GLN A 59 6.16 12.38 -2.55
N ASP A 60 7.40 12.66 -2.92
CA ASP A 60 8.52 11.73 -2.75
C ASP A 60 8.78 11.41 -1.26
N ASP A 61 8.79 12.44 -0.41
CA ASP A 61 8.96 12.29 1.05
C ASP A 61 7.80 11.49 1.67
N SER A 62 6.57 11.72 1.22
CA SER A 62 5.39 10.98 1.65
C SER A 62 5.46 9.50 1.27
N VAL A 63 5.98 9.18 0.08
CA VAL A 63 6.18 7.79 -0.35
C VAL A 63 7.26 7.11 0.49
N ALA A 64 8.37 7.79 0.76
CA ALA A 64 9.43 7.26 1.62
C ALA A 64 8.89 6.96 3.03
N ARG A 65 8.15 7.91 3.60
CA ARG A 65 7.53 7.79 4.92
C ARG A 65 6.50 6.65 4.98
N PHE A 66 5.64 6.53 3.96
CA PHE A 66 4.71 5.40 3.85
C PHE A 66 5.43 4.04 3.81
N GLY A 67 6.56 3.98 3.09
CA GLY A 67 7.42 2.80 3.04
C GLY A 67 7.94 2.38 4.43
N GLU A 68 8.34 3.35 5.24
CA GLU A 68 8.89 3.12 6.58
C GLU A 68 7.83 2.84 7.63
N GLU A 69 6.74 3.62 7.64
CA GLU A 69 5.69 3.60 8.67
C GLU A 69 4.64 2.52 8.44
N VAL A 70 4.42 2.07 7.19
CA VAL A 70 3.33 1.14 6.85
C VAL A 70 3.87 -0.12 6.19
N ILE A 71 4.53 0.00 5.03
CA ILE A 71 4.98 -1.18 4.26
C ILE A 71 5.98 -2.00 5.08
N GLY A 72 6.97 -1.36 5.71
CA GLY A 72 7.97 -2.02 6.53
C GLY A 72 7.36 -2.86 7.65
N PRO A 73 6.49 -2.29 8.52
CA PRO A 73 5.80 -3.04 9.57
C PRO A 73 4.92 -4.17 9.04
N MET A 74 4.10 -3.92 8.00
CA MET A 74 3.24 -4.94 7.39
C MET A 74 4.06 -6.13 6.89
N ALA A 75 5.15 -5.88 6.15
CA ALA A 75 5.98 -6.92 5.55
C ALA A 75 6.77 -7.76 6.56
N ARG A 76 6.97 -7.25 7.79
CA ARG A 76 7.64 -7.99 8.87
C ARG A 76 6.70 -8.93 9.61
N ARG A 77 5.39 -8.84 9.39
CA ARG A 77 4.46 -9.83 9.91
C ARG A 77 4.66 -11.12 9.12
N THR A 78 5.23 -12.13 9.77
CA THR A 78 5.15 -13.50 9.24
C THR A 78 3.66 -13.83 9.13
N PRO A 79 3.14 -14.23 7.97
CA PRO A 79 1.79 -14.76 7.90
C PRO A 79 1.77 -16.00 8.79
N GLU A 80 0.98 -16.01 9.87
CA GLU A 80 0.65 -17.26 10.52
C GLU A 80 -0.07 -18.10 9.47
N ALA A 81 0.57 -19.19 9.03
CA ALA A 81 -0.02 -20.13 8.10
C ALA A 81 -1.37 -20.58 8.66
N SER A 82 -2.46 -20.12 8.03
CA SER A 82 -3.83 -20.61 8.28
C SER A 82 -4.06 -21.93 7.55
#